data_AF-A0A4P6HTP6-F1
#
_entry.id   AF-A0A4P6HTP6-F1
#
_cell.length_a   1.000
_cell.length_b   1.000
_cell.length_c   1.000
_cell.angle_alpha   90.00
_cell.angle_beta   90.00
_cell.angle_gamma   90.00
#
_symmetry.space_group_name_H-M   'P 1'
#
loop_
_entity.id
_entity.type
_entity.pdbx_description
1 polymer ?
#
loop_
_entity_poly.entity_id
_entity_poly.type
_entity_poly.pdbx_seq_one_letter_code
_entity_poly.pdbx_strand_id
1 'polypeptide(L)'
;MPAATPAAVDILDALLRADTDTPYPGEQDLARLIRRAAAPLPRTPAAPTPPPLAAVPAQPKPAAPRPRKRKATHYLAPKLADRLDAATHELATLAGQDGQAPRRIAKSAVVEAALALALADFEAHAAASPLAGRLLQRT
;
A
#
# COMPACT_ATOMS: atom_id res chain seq x y z
N MET A 1 54.88 29.31 -13.12
CA MET A 1 53.85 29.04 -14.14
C MET A 1 52.74 28.23 -13.49
N PRO A 2 51.68 28.84 -12.92
CA PRO A 2 50.55 28.06 -12.44
C PRO A 2 49.60 27.73 -13.60
N ALA A 3 49.26 26.45 -13.73
CA ALA A 3 48.33 25.92 -14.71
C ALA A 3 46.89 26.34 -14.38
N ALA A 4 46.15 26.78 -15.40
CA ALA A 4 44.74 27.13 -15.28
C ALA A 4 43.89 25.87 -15.05
N THR A 5 43.09 25.86 -13.98
CA THR A 5 42.04 24.87 -13.73
C THR A 5 40.96 24.94 -14.82
N PRO A 6 40.49 23.80 -15.38
CA PRO A 6 39.41 23.81 -16.35
C PRO A 6 38.11 24.31 -15.69
N ALA A 7 37.44 25.24 -16.37
CA ALA A 7 36.18 25.84 -15.92
C ALA A 7 35.12 24.74 -15.68
N ALA A 8 34.45 24.82 -14.52
CA ALA A 8 33.36 23.92 -14.18
C ALA A 8 32.27 24.03 -15.24
N VAL A 9 31.95 22.90 -15.88
CA VAL A 9 30.80 22.79 -16.77
C VAL A 9 29.56 23.17 -15.96
N ASP A 10 28.84 24.21 -16.38
CA ASP A 10 27.57 24.58 -15.78
C ASP A 10 26.54 23.50 -16.14
N ILE A 11 26.37 22.57 -15.19
CA ILE A 11 25.47 21.42 -15.30
C ILE A 11 24.03 21.90 -15.56
N LEU A 12 23.65 23.07 -15.04
CA LEU A 12 22.30 23.59 -15.21
C LEU A 12 22.07 24.04 -16.66
N ASP A 13 23.04 24.76 -17.24
CA ASP A 13 23.00 25.21 -18.64
C ASP A 13 23.08 24.00 -19.61
N ALA A 14 23.83 22.95 -19.23
CA ALA A 14 23.89 21.70 -19.99
C ALA A 14 22.58 20.91 -19.97
N LEU A 15 21.86 20.88 -18.84
CA LEU A 15 20.56 20.22 -18.73
C LEU A 15 19.44 21.02 -19.42
N LEU A 16 19.50 22.35 -19.40
CA LEU A 16 18.53 23.22 -20.07
C LEU A 16 18.68 23.20 -21.59
N ARG A 17 19.87 22.92 -22.12
CA ARG A 17 20.13 22.76 -23.56
C ARG A 17 19.95 21.33 -24.07
N ALA A 18 19.73 20.35 -23.19
CA ALA A 18 19.46 18.98 -23.62
C ALA A 18 18.17 18.95 -24.44
N ASP A 19 18.29 18.57 -25.72
CA ASP A 19 17.22 18.64 -26.72
C ASP A 19 15.91 18.04 -26.21
N THR A 20 14.87 18.87 -26.26
CA THR A 20 13.48 18.49 -25.95
C THR A 20 12.82 17.64 -27.05
N ASP A 21 13.57 17.33 -28.11
CA ASP A 21 13.11 16.56 -29.28
C ASP A 21 13.13 15.04 -29.09
N THR A 22 13.34 14.55 -27.86
CA THR A 22 13.16 13.12 -27.58
C THR A 22 11.68 12.86 -27.27
N PRO A 23 10.90 12.22 -28.17
CA PRO A 23 9.50 11.93 -27.89
C PRO A 23 9.39 11.05 -26.63
N TYR A 24 8.52 11.46 -25.72
CA TYR A 24 8.37 10.80 -24.42
C TYR A 24 7.82 9.38 -24.64
N PRO A 25 8.43 8.33 -24.04
CA PRO A 25 7.94 6.97 -24.20
C PRO A 25 6.51 6.87 -23.65
N GLY A 26 5.56 6.55 -24.53
CA GLY A 26 4.13 6.44 -24.21
C GLY A 26 3.27 7.66 -24.56
N GLU A 27 3.84 8.71 -25.15
CA GLU A 27 3.10 9.90 -25.59
C GLU A 27 1.97 9.56 -26.58
N GLN A 28 2.24 8.64 -27.51
CA GLN A 28 1.24 8.18 -28.48
C GLN A 28 0.07 7.42 -27.83
N ASP A 29 0.35 6.62 -26.80
CA ASP A 29 -0.68 5.87 -26.08
C ASP A 29 -1.55 6.79 -25.23
N LEU A 30 -0.93 7.77 -24.57
CA LEU A 30 -1.65 8.83 -23.86
C LEU A 30 -2.54 9.63 -24.81
N ALA A 31 -2.02 10.03 -25.98
CA ALA A 31 -2.79 10.75 -26.99
C ALA A 31 -3.96 9.93 -27.56
N ARG A 32 -3.83 8.61 -27.67
CA ARG A 32 -4.95 7.72 -28.06
C ARG A 32 -6.00 7.64 -26.95
N LEU A 33 -5.57 7.56 -25.70
CA LEU A 33 -6.46 7.44 -24.54
C LEU A 33 -7.28 8.72 -24.33
N ILE A 34 -6.64 9.89 -24.46
CA ILE A 34 -7.32 11.19 -24.42
C ILE A 34 -8.36 11.30 -25.54
N ARG A 35 -8.00 10.93 -26.78
CA ARG A 35 -8.95 10.97 -27.91
C ARG A 35 -10.14 10.03 -27.71
N ARG A 36 -9.91 8.84 -27.16
CA ARG A 36 -10.98 7.89 -26.84
C ARG A 36 -11.91 8.41 -25.75
N ALA A 37 -11.36 9.06 -24.72
CA ALA A 37 -12.14 9.63 -23.62
C ALA A 37 -12.94 10.87 -24.04
N ALA A 38 -12.41 11.67 -24.97
CA ALA A 38 -13.06 12.85 -25.52
C ALA A 38 -14.06 12.54 -26.65
N ALA A 39 -14.13 11.29 -27.11
CA ALA A 39 -15.08 10.89 -28.16
C ALA A 39 -16.53 10.98 -27.64
N PRO A 40 -17.44 11.65 -28.36
CA PRO A 40 -18.85 11.69 -28.00
C PRO A 40 -19.42 10.27 -27.95
N LEU A 41 -20.15 9.94 -26.88
CA LEU A 41 -20.84 8.66 -26.77
C LEU A 41 -21.80 8.50 -27.96
N PRO A 42 -21.76 7.36 -28.67
CA PRO A 42 -22.71 7.11 -29.75
C PRO A 42 -24.12 7.13 -29.16
N ARG A 43 -24.97 8.02 -29.69
CA ARG A 43 -26.40 8.01 -29.39
C ARG A 43 -26.97 6.71 -29.95
N THR A 44 -27.35 5.80 -29.07
CA THR A 44 -28.05 4.57 -29.43
C THR A 44 -29.36 4.92 -30.13
N PRO A 45 -29.62 4.44 -31.38
CA PRO A 45 -30.96 4.47 -31.93
C PRO A 45 -31.88 3.60 -31.07
N ALA A 46 -33.12 4.05 -30.87
CA ALA A 46 -34.11 3.35 -30.07
C ALA A 46 -34.29 1.91 -30.59
N ALA A 47 -34.01 0.93 -29.72
CA ALA A 47 -34.18 -0.48 -30.04
C ALA A 47 -35.66 -0.89 -29.93
N PRO A 48 -36.12 -1.88 -30.72
CA PRO A 48 -37.47 -2.43 -30.62
C PRO A 48 -37.68 -3.17 -29.30
N THR A 49 -38.95 -3.30 -28.92
CA THR A 49 -39.49 -3.91 -27.70
C THR A 49 -38.81 -5.23 -27.30
N PRO A 50 -38.40 -5.42 -26.04
CA PRO A 50 -37.68 -6.62 -25.63
C PRO A 50 -38.61 -7.84 -25.44
N PRO A 51 -38.13 -9.08 -25.67
CA PRO A 51 -38.82 -10.31 -25.27
C PRO A 51 -38.88 -10.47 -23.74
N PRO A 52 -39.71 -11.37 -23.19
CA PRO A 52 -39.93 -11.48 -21.75
C PRO A 52 -38.62 -11.79 -21.01
N LEU A 53 -38.33 -11.00 -19.98
CA LEU A 53 -37.10 -11.05 -19.20
C LEU A 53 -36.90 -12.43 -18.56
N ALA A 54 -35.85 -13.13 -19.00
CA ALA A 54 -35.22 -14.14 -18.17
C ALA A 54 -34.72 -13.49 -16.88
N ALA A 55 -34.92 -14.16 -15.74
CA ALA A 55 -34.53 -13.66 -14.42
C ALA A 55 -33.06 -13.24 -14.42
N VAL A 56 -32.83 -11.93 -14.26
CA VAL A 56 -31.47 -11.37 -14.13
C VAL A 56 -30.89 -11.90 -12.82
N PRO A 57 -29.68 -12.49 -12.81
CA PRO A 57 -29.03 -12.90 -11.57
C PRO A 57 -28.90 -11.68 -10.65
N ALA A 58 -29.36 -11.82 -9.41
CA ALA A 58 -29.25 -10.78 -8.41
C ALA A 58 -27.79 -10.32 -8.31
N GLN A 59 -27.52 -9.04 -8.63
CA GLN A 59 -26.18 -8.51 -8.49
C GLN A 59 -25.75 -8.59 -7.01
N PRO A 60 -24.52 -9.05 -6.73
CA PRO A 60 -24.03 -9.13 -5.36
C PRO A 60 -24.06 -7.74 -4.75
N LYS A 61 -24.75 -7.62 -3.61
CA LYS A 61 -24.87 -6.39 -2.84
C LYS A 61 -23.46 -5.86 -2.53
N PRO A 62 -23.18 -4.56 -2.73
CA PRO A 62 -21.86 -4.01 -2.46
C PRO A 62 -21.47 -4.26 -1.01
N ALA A 63 -20.28 -4.83 -0.82
CA ALA A 63 -19.75 -5.11 0.51
C ALA A 63 -19.70 -3.82 1.34
N ALA A 64 -20.11 -3.91 2.61
CA ALA A 64 -20.09 -2.79 3.53
C ALA A 64 -18.69 -2.15 3.58
N PRO A 65 -18.58 -0.81 3.66
CA PRO A 65 -17.30 -0.14 3.71
C PRO A 65 -16.52 -0.61 4.94
N ARG A 66 -15.30 -1.09 4.72
CA ARG A 66 -14.42 -1.52 5.81
C ARG A 66 -14.08 -0.32 6.71
N PRO A 67 -13.98 -0.52 8.04
CA PRO A 67 -13.57 0.54 8.94
C PRO A 67 -12.21 1.11 8.52
N ARG A 68 -12.10 2.44 8.55
CA ARG A 68 -10.88 3.14 8.12
C ARG A 68 -9.76 2.92 9.15
N LYS A 69 -8.64 2.33 8.72
CA LYS A 69 -7.44 2.17 9.56
C LYS A 69 -6.70 3.50 9.70
N ARG A 70 -6.18 3.80 10.90
CA ARG A 70 -5.28 4.93 11.14
C ARG A 70 -3.83 4.47 10.95
N LYS A 71 -3.07 5.21 10.13
CA LYS A 71 -1.62 4.97 10.00
C LYS A 71 -0.88 5.63 11.17
N ALA A 72 0.05 4.90 11.75
CA ALA A 72 1.01 5.41 12.74
C ALA A 72 2.42 4.90 12.39
N THR A 73 3.42 5.73 12.64
CA THR A 73 4.84 5.38 12.45
C THR A 73 5.49 5.32 13.82
N HIS A 74 6.13 4.20 14.14
CA HIS A 74 6.81 3.97 15.41
C HIS A 74 8.24 3.51 15.14
N TYR A 75 9.19 4.01 15.92
CA TYR A 75 10.57 3.54 15.90
C TYR A 75 10.69 2.26 16.74
N LEU A 76 11.37 1.26 16.20
CA LEU A 76 11.68 0.01 16.87
C LEU A 76 13.20 -0.12 16.98
N ALA A 77 13.69 -0.73 18.07
CA ALA A 77 15.09 -1.11 18.16
C ALA A 77 15.42 -2.11 17.03
N PRO A 78 16.62 -2.06 16.41
CA PRO A 78 16.96 -2.92 15.27
C PRO A 78 16.69 -4.42 15.53
N LYS A 79 17.17 -4.92 16.68
CA LYS A 79 16.94 -6.32 17.10
C LYS A 79 15.46 -6.68 17.23
N LEU A 80 14.60 -5.73 17.60
CA LEU A 80 13.16 -5.97 17.72
C LEU A 80 12.50 -6.01 16.35
N ALA A 81 12.94 -5.17 15.40
CA ALA A 81 12.49 -5.21 14.03
C ALA A 81 12.85 -6.56 13.36
N ASP A 82 14.09 -7.04 13.55
CA ASP A 82 14.52 -8.35 13.03
C ASP A 82 13.66 -9.49 13.58
N ARG A 83 13.36 -9.46 14.88
CA ARG A 83 12.47 -10.44 15.52
C ARG A 83 11.04 -10.39 14.99
N LEU A 84 10.52 -9.19 14.69
CA LEU A 84 9.19 -9.04 14.08
C LEU A 84 9.15 -9.65 12.68
N ASP A 85 10.23 -9.50 11.91
CA ASP A 85 10.35 -10.04 10.56
C ASP A 85 10.40 -11.58 10.59
N ALA A 86 11.22 -12.15 11.47
CA ALA A 86 11.28 -13.58 11.71
C ALA A 86 9.91 -14.15 12.14
N ALA A 87 9.27 -13.53 13.13
CA ALA A 87 7.95 -13.97 13.61
C ALA A 87 6.87 -13.91 12.51
N THR A 88 6.91 -12.89 11.64
CA THR A 88 5.97 -12.78 10.51
C THR A 88 6.16 -13.95 9.52
N HIS A 89 7.42 -14.32 9.24
CA HIS A 89 7.74 -15.45 8.37
C HIS A 89 7.32 -16.80 8.98
N GLU A 90 7.59 -17.00 10.27
CA GLU A 90 7.19 -18.22 11.00
C GLU A 90 5.66 -18.37 11.01
N LEU A 91 4.93 -17.30 11.33
CA LEU A 91 3.47 -17.31 11.30
C LEU A 91 2.91 -17.62 9.89
N ALA A 92 3.54 -17.09 8.85
CA ALA A 92 3.14 -17.39 7.47
C ALA A 92 3.39 -18.86 7.10
N THR A 93 4.46 -19.45 7.65
CA THR A 93 4.78 -20.87 7.47
C THR A 93 3.74 -21.75 8.17
N LEU A 94 3.40 -21.43 9.42
CA LEU A 94 2.37 -22.14 10.20
C LEU A 94 1.01 -22.06 9.50
N ALA A 95 0.60 -20.88 9.02
CA ALA A 95 -0.67 -20.72 8.31
C ALA A 95 -0.74 -21.53 7.00
N GLY A 96 0.40 -21.85 6.37
CA GLY A 96 0.47 -22.72 5.20
C GLY A 96 0.39 -24.22 5.51
N GLN A 97 0.62 -24.61 6.77
CA GLN A 97 0.56 -26.01 7.21
C GLN A 97 -0.88 -26.46 7.50
N ASP A 98 -1.78 -25.54 7.82
CA ASP A 98 -3.18 -25.81 8.18
C ASP A 98 -4.08 -26.21 6.99
N GLY A 99 -3.50 -26.57 5.83
CA GLY A 99 -4.23 -26.96 4.62
C GLY A 99 -5.08 -25.84 4.00
N GLN A 100 -5.08 -24.65 4.57
CA GLN A 100 -5.69 -23.46 4.00
C GLN A 100 -4.80 -22.85 2.92
N ALA A 101 -5.43 -22.17 1.96
CA ALA A 101 -4.71 -21.42 0.94
C ALA A 101 -3.71 -20.46 1.59
N PRO A 102 -2.47 -20.35 1.06
CA PRO A 102 -1.40 -19.59 1.67
C PRO A 102 -1.83 -18.13 1.87
N ARG A 103 -2.06 -17.74 3.12
CA ARG A 103 -2.46 -16.38 3.47
C ARG A 103 -1.23 -15.58 3.86
N ARG A 104 -0.98 -14.48 3.13
CA ARG A 104 0.07 -13.52 3.49
C ARG A 104 -0.30 -12.81 4.80
N ILE A 105 0.53 -12.96 5.82
CA ILE A 105 0.42 -12.23 7.08
C ILE A 105 1.26 -10.96 6.96
N ALA A 106 0.63 -9.80 7.11
CA ALA A 106 1.31 -8.52 7.05
C ALA A 106 1.95 -8.18 8.41
N LYS A 107 3.12 -7.52 8.41
CA LYS A 107 3.78 -7.05 9.65
C LYS A 107 2.84 -6.21 10.52
N SER A 108 2.03 -5.34 9.89
CA SER A 108 1.04 -4.52 10.60
C SER A 108 -0.03 -5.34 11.31
N ALA A 109 -0.41 -6.50 10.79
CA ALA A 109 -1.37 -7.39 11.44
C ALA A 109 -0.79 -8.04 12.70
N VAL A 110 0.49 -8.42 12.66
CA VAL A 110 1.21 -8.96 13.83
C VAL A 110 1.33 -7.89 14.91
N VAL A 111 1.70 -6.65 14.53
CA VAL A 111 1.80 -5.53 15.48
C VAL A 111 0.44 -5.17 16.07
N GLU A 112 -0.62 -5.13 15.26
CA GLU A 112 -1.99 -4.84 15.70
C GLU A 112 -2.47 -5.90 16.72
N ALA A 113 -2.25 -7.19 16.43
CA ALA A 113 -2.61 -8.28 17.34
C ALA A 113 -1.79 -8.26 18.65
N ALA A 114 -0.48 -8.06 18.56
CA ALA A 114 0.39 -7.98 19.74
C ALA A 114 0.02 -6.80 20.63
N LEU A 115 -0.29 -5.64 20.05
CA LEU A 115 -0.72 -4.46 20.79
C LEU A 115 -2.09 -4.68 21.46
N ALA A 116 -3.05 -5.28 20.74
CA ALA A 116 -4.36 -5.60 21.31
C ALA A 116 -4.24 -6.54 22.51
N LEU A 117 -3.42 -7.60 22.41
CA LEU A 117 -3.15 -8.53 23.51
C LEU A 117 -2.50 -7.83 24.72
N ALA A 118 -1.49 -7.00 24.47
CA ALA A 118 -0.79 -6.29 25.55
C ALA A 118 -1.67 -5.24 26.24
N LEU A 119 -2.54 -4.56 25.49
CA LEU A 119 -3.49 -3.59 26.05
C LEU A 119 -4.61 -4.29 26.83
N ALA A 120 -5.18 -5.37 26.31
CA ALA A 120 -6.19 -6.15 27.02
C ALA A 120 -5.65 -6.70 28.35
N ASP A 121 -4.40 -7.18 28.36
CA ASP A 121 -3.74 -7.64 29.59
C ASP A 121 -3.50 -6.50 30.58
N PHE A 122 -3.07 -5.31 30.10
CA PHE A 122 -2.93 -4.13 30.94
C PHE A 122 -4.29 -3.66 31.51
N GLU A 123 -5.36 -3.69 30.72
CA GLU A 123 -6.70 -3.34 31.18
C GLU A 123 -7.21 -4.31 32.26
N ALA A 124 -6.88 -5.60 32.15
CA ALA A 124 -7.27 -6.61 33.13
C ALA A 124 -6.44 -6.55 34.43
N HIS A 125 -5.14 -6.30 34.34
CA HIS A 125 -4.20 -6.46 35.47
C HIS A 125 -3.56 -5.14 35.95
N ALA A 126 -3.78 -4.04 35.24
CA ALA A 126 -3.25 -2.71 35.54
C ALA A 126 -1.74 -2.74 35.87
N ALA A 127 -1.37 -2.26 37.06
CA ALA A 127 0.01 -2.17 37.54
C ALA A 127 0.73 -3.53 37.64
N ALA A 128 -0.02 -4.65 37.71
CA ALA A 128 0.56 -5.99 37.74
C ALA A 128 0.87 -6.56 36.35
N SER A 129 0.43 -5.90 35.26
CA SER A 129 0.71 -6.35 33.90
C SER A 129 2.21 -6.31 33.55
N PRO A 130 2.70 -7.18 32.66
CA PRO A 130 4.08 -7.12 32.17
C PRO A 130 4.39 -5.80 31.47
N LEU A 131 3.40 -5.16 30.85
CA LEU A 131 3.54 -3.85 30.21
C LEU A 131 3.85 -2.77 31.26
N ALA A 132 3.07 -2.70 32.35
CA ALA A 132 3.34 -1.79 33.46
C ALA A 132 4.71 -2.06 34.07
N GLY A 133 5.05 -3.33 34.31
CA GLY A 133 6.36 -3.72 34.84
C GLY A 133 7.52 -3.22 33.99
N ARG A 134 7.43 -3.29 32.65
CA ARG A 134 8.51 -2.83 31.76
C ARG A 134 8.62 -1.32 31.64
N LEU A 135 7.50 -0.60 31.69
CA LEU A 135 7.48 0.85 31.46
C LEU A 135 7.63 1.68 32.74
N LEU A 136 7.18 1.14 33.88
CA LEU A 136 7.21 1.81 35.18
C LEU A 136 8.36 1.35 36.07
N GLN A 137 9.19 0.40 35.60
CA GLN A 137 10.46 0.09 36.23
C GLN A 137 11.29 1.37 36.31
N ARG A 138 11.22 2.02 37.49
CA ARG A 138 12.08 3.13 37.88
C ARG A 138 13.51 2.58 37.82
N THR A 139 14.27 3.07 36.85
CA THR A 139 15.73 3.11 36.94
C THR A 139 16.14 3.76 38.26
#